data_AF-A0A9K3JH52-F1
#
_entry.id   AF-A0A9K3JH52-F1
#
_cell.length_a   1.000
_cell.length_b   1.000
_cell.length_c   1.000
_cell.angle_alpha   90.00
_cell.angle_beta   90.00
_cell.angle_gamma   90.00
#
_symmetry.space_group_name_H-M   'P 1'
#
loop_
_entity.id
_entity.type
_entity.pdbx_description
1 polymer ?
#
loop_
_entity_poly.entity_id
_entity_poly.type
_entity_poly.pdbx_seq_one_letter_code
_entity_poly.pdbx_strand_id
1 'polypeptide(L)' 'MRATDVMIAGKVAVVCGYGDVGKGCAAAMKQAGARVIVTEIDPICALQALMEVLVLV' A
#
# COMPACT_ATOMS: atom_id res chain seq x y z
N MET A 1 -3.22 14.00 5.62
CA MET A 1 -3.05 15.24 4.83
C MET A 1 -2.58 16.42 5.69
N ARG A 2 -3.23 16.69 6.84
CA ARG A 2 -2.96 17.85 7.74
C ARG A 2 -1.50 18.13 8.16
N ALA A 3 -0.62 17.14 8.17
CA ALA A 3 0.75 17.32 8.63
C ALA A 3 1.70 17.84 7.55
N THR A 4 1.48 17.43 6.29
CA THR A 4 2.44 17.66 5.21
C THR A 4 1.80 18.30 3.97
N ASP A 5 0.46 18.28 3.86
CA ASP A 5 -0.33 18.77 2.73
C ASP A 5 0.22 18.34 1.35
N VAL A 6 0.89 17.18 1.31
CA VAL A 6 1.49 16.64 0.09
C VAL A 6 0.45 15.99 -0.80
N MET A 7 0.62 16.17 -2.10
CA MET A 7 -0.08 15.37 -3.10
C MET A 7 0.38 13.91 -3.02
N ILE A 8 -0.59 13.00 -2.93
CA ILE A 8 -0.38 11.54 -2.86
C ILE A 8 -0.40 10.93 -4.26
N ALA A 9 -1.21 11.48 -5.17
CA ALA A 9 -1.30 11.02 -6.55
C ALA A 9 0.07 11.04 -7.25
N GLY A 10 0.40 9.96 -7.97
CA GLY A 10 1.66 9.80 -8.70
C GLY A 10 2.90 9.53 -7.84
N LYS A 11 2.79 9.60 -6.51
CA LYS A 11 3.90 9.22 -5.62
C LYS A 11 3.95 7.72 -5.38
N VAL A 12 5.14 7.24 -5.02
CA VAL A 12 5.33 5.87 -4.53
C VAL A 12 5.12 5.87 -3.02
N ALA A 13 4.21 5.02 -2.55
CA ALA A 13 3.96 4.80 -1.13
C ALA A 13 4.33 3.36 -0.76
N VAL A 14 5.15 3.19 0.27
CA VAL A 14 5.51 1.86 0.80
C VAL A 14 4.68 1.59 2.04
N VAL A 15 3.99 0.45 2.07
CA VAL A 15 3.21 -0.04 3.22
C VAL A 15 3.93 -1.26 3.78
N CYS A 16 4.32 -1.19 5.06
CA CYS A 16 4.97 -2.31 5.74
C CYS A 16 3.93 -3.13 6.50
N GLY A 17 3.66 -4.34 6.02
CA GLY A 17 2.63 -5.25 6.52
C GLY A 17 1.33 -5.20 5.70
N TYR A 18 0.71 -6.37 5.50
CA TYR A 18 -0.54 -6.56 4.74
C TYR A 18 -1.60 -7.36 5.51
N GLY A 19 -1.67 -7.13 6.83
CA GLY A 19 -2.82 -7.49 7.67
C GLY A 19 -4.01 -6.54 7.45
N ASP A 20 -4.99 -6.54 8.36
CA ASP A 20 -6.24 -5.76 8.19
C ASP A 20 -5.99 -4.25 8.03
N VAL A 21 -5.08 -3.71 8.84
CA VAL A 21 -4.69 -2.29 8.75
C VAL A 21 -3.91 -2.03 7.45
N GLY A 22 -2.97 -2.91 7.10
CA GLY A 22 -2.17 -2.80 5.88
C GLY A 22 -3.02 -2.79 4.62
N LYS A 23 -4.04 -3.66 4.55
CA LYS A 23 -5.04 -3.70 3.46
C LYS A 23 -5.81 -2.39 3.34
N GLY A 24 -6.29 -1.85 4.47
CA GLY A 24 -6.97 -0.56 4.49
C GLY A 24 -6.06 0.60 4.04
N CYS A 25 -4.81 0.62 4.52
CA CYS A 25 -3.82 1.62 4.13
C CYS A 25 -3.47 1.53 2.64
N ALA A 26 -3.23 0.33 2.11
CA ALA A 26 -2.91 0.12 0.71
C ALA A 26 -4.07 0.52 -0.20
N ALA A 27 -5.31 0.14 0.14
CA ALA A 27 -6.49 0.53 -0.61
C ALA A 27 -6.69 2.05 -0.63
N ALA A 28 -6.57 2.72 0.52
CA ALA A 28 -6.69 4.18 0.61
C ALA A 28 -5.62 4.91 -0.22
N MET A 29 -4.37 4.43 -0.17
CA MET A 29 -3.27 5.03 -0.94
C MET A 29 -3.44 4.79 -2.45
N LYS A 30 -3.90 3.61 -2.86
CA LYS A 30 -4.21 3.29 -4.26
C LYS A 30 -5.36 4.13 -4.79
N GLN A 31 -6.43 4.31 -4.00
CA GLN A 31 -7.56 5.20 -4.33
C GLN A 31 -7.14 6.66 -4.42
N ALA A 32 -6.17 7.09 -3.61
CA ALA A 32 -5.57 8.41 -3.68
C ALA A 32 -4.61 8.60 -4.88
N GLY A 33 -4.47 7.59 -5.76
CA GLY A 33 -3.67 7.64 -6.97
C GLY A 33 -2.17 7.41 -6.77
N ALA A 34 -1.75 6.87 -5.62
CA ALA A 34 -0.36 6.48 -5.39
C ALA A 34 -0.04 5.14 -6.05
N ARG A 35 1.24 4.95 -6.41
CA ARG A 35 1.80 3.64 -6.69
C ARG A 35 2.19 2.99 -5.36
N VAL A 36 1.45 1.95 -4.97
CA VAL A 36 1.63 1.30 -3.66
C VAL A 36 2.55 0.08 -3.79
N ILE A 37 3.54 0.02 -2.92
CA ILE A 37 4.45 -1.10 -2.72
C ILE A 37 4.20 -1.66 -1.32
N VAL A 38 4.15 -2.98 -1.18
CA VAL A 38 3.92 -3.67 0.09
C VAL A 38 5.13 -4.50 0.44
N THR A 39 5.52 -4.49 1.72
CA THR A 39 6.48 -5.45 2.28
C THR A 39 5.74 -6.35 3.26
N GLU A 40 5.95 -7.66 3.17
CA GLU A 40 5.36 -8.64 4.09
C GLU A 40 6.32 -9.80 4.35
N ILE A 41 6.31 -10.27 5.59
CA ILE A 41 6.98 -11.50 6.01
C ILE A 41 6.09 -12.72 5.81
N ASP A 42 4.76 -12.54 5.91
CA ASP A 42 3.81 -13.64 5.75
C ASP A 42 3.52 -13.89 4.27
N PRO A 43 3.77 -15.11 3.75
CA PRO A 43 3.63 -15.40 2.33
C PRO A 43 2.18 -15.39 1.83
N ILE A 44 1.19 -15.63 2.71
CA ILE A 44 -0.24 -15.62 2.34
C ILE A 44 -0.68 -14.18 2.16
N CYS A 45 -0.37 -13.31 3.11
CA CYS A 45 -0.65 -11.89 3.04
C CYS A 45 0.10 -11.23 1.87
N ALA A 46 1.36 -11.61 1.62
CA ALA A 46 2.13 -11.15 0.47
C ALA A 46 1.46 -11.51 -0.87
N LEU A 47 1.00 -12.76 -1.01
CA LEU A 47 0.29 -13.20 -2.21
C LEU A 47 -1.02 -12.42 -2.42
N GLN A 48 -1.76 -12.14 -1.34
CA GLN A 48 -2.97 -11.32 -1.39
C GLN A 48 -2.68 -9.91 -1.92
N ALA A 49 -1.57 -9.29 -1.50
CA ALA A 49 -1.16 -7.99 -2.01
C ALA A 49 -0.88 -8.01 -3.52
N LEU A 50 -0.20 -9.05 -4.02
CA LEU A 50 0.07 -9.23 -5.45
C LEU A 50 -1.22 -9.42 -6.27
N MET A 51 -2.21 -10.14 -5.73
CA MET A 51 -3.53 -10.31 -6.39
C MET A 51 -4.29 -8.99 -6.54
N GLU A 52 -4.05 -8.03 -5.66
CA GLU A 52 -4.59 -6.66 -5.77
C GLU A 52 -3.74 -5.73 -6.65
N VAL A 53 -2.82 -6.28 -7.45
CA VAL A 53 -1.95 -5.53 -8.36
C VAL A 53 -1.05 -4.53 -7.60
N LEU A 54 -0.66 -4.89 -6.38
CA LEU A 54 0.37 -4.17 -5.63
C LEU A 54 1.74 -4.79 -5.92
N VAL A 55 2.81 -4.00 -5.81
CA VAL A 55 4.17 -4.52 -5.98
C VAL A 55 4.66 -5.01 -4.62
N LEU A 56 5.18 -6.23 -4.55
CA LEU A 56 5.83 -6.77 -3.35
C LEU A 56 7.35 -6.54 -3.44
N VAL A 57 7.96 -6.06 -2.35
CA VAL A 57 9.43 -5.90 -2.21
C VAL A 57 9.90 -6.63 -0.96
#